data_AF-A0A519ZFM8-F1
#
_entry.id   AF-A0A519ZFM8-F1
#
_cell.length_a   1.000
_cell.length_b   1.000
_cell.length_c   1.000
_cell.angle_alpha   90.00
_cell.angle_beta   90.00
_cell.angle_gamma   90.00
#
_symmetry.space_group_name_H-M   'P 1'
#
loop_
_entity.id
_entity.type
_entity.pdbx_description
1 polymer ?
#
loop_
_entity_poly.entity_id
_entity_poly.type
_entity_poly.pdbx_seq_one_letter_code
_entity_poly.pdbx_strand_id
1 'polypeptide(L)'
;MLSHKKISWYKYTYEANTNKLVSVLENAAGSPTLGFKDGATAATEYDYDEYGNMTGDLNKGIPFTVGSGKGIVYNHLGLPLKVTYATGTVEYTYDAGGTRMKKVITSGSTIETTDYLYGWQYKNSVLQFFPTSEGYVKNTLVGTVNNYNYVFQYKDHLGNVRISYGINNAGVLKIMEENNYYPFGMKHDNYNTQTYAFTISGSTSDLTAATPDNQYKFGGKELQPELGFYDFSARNYDPALGRWMNIDPMAETSTRWSPYVYTQNNPVYFTDPDGKQIQPMDSKGRNLYGPDGWYLPSWQRAPASKDPADRVTILKDN
;
A
#
# COMPACT_ATOMS: atom_id res chain seq x y z
N MET A 1 2.74 31.15 -5.99
CA MET A 1 2.11 30.59 -7.20
C MET A 1 2.23 29.08 -7.12
N LEU A 2 1.12 28.36 -6.94
CA LEU A 2 1.11 26.91 -7.06
C LEU A 2 1.38 26.57 -8.54
N SER A 3 2.62 26.20 -8.83
CA SER A 3 3.00 25.65 -10.13
C SER A 3 2.31 24.30 -10.26
N HIS A 4 1.18 24.27 -10.96
CA HIS A 4 0.59 23.02 -11.41
C HIS A 4 1.48 22.53 -12.56
N LYS A 5 2.43 21.63 -12.26
CA LYS A 5 3.15 20.87 -13.30
C LYS A 5 2.10 20.20 -14.19
N LYS A 6 2.28 20.32 -15.51
CA LYS A 6 1.36 19.79 -16.54
C LYS A 6 1.02 18.33 -16.22
N ILE A 7 -0.27 18.00 -16.35
CA ILE A 7 -0.74 16.62 -16.35
C ILE A 7 -0.04 15.91 -17.51
N SER A 8 0.85 14.98 -17.19
CA SER A 8 1.39 14.03 -18.16
C SER A 8 0.23 13.26 -18.77
N TRP A 9 0.25 13.09 -20.09
CA TRP A 9 -0.67 12.16 -20.74
C TRP A 9 0.08 10.86 -20.98
N TYR A 10 -0.51 9.77 -20.51
CA TYR A 10 0.01 8.42 -20.67
C TYR A 10 -0.69 7.75 -21.86
N LYS A 11 0.08 7.04 -22.68
CA LYS A 11 -0.45 6.15 -23.70
C LYS A 11 -0.23 4.71 -23.24
N TYR A 12 -1.35 4.03 -22.96
CA TYR A 12 -1.36 2.62 -22.58
C TYR A 12 -1.51 1.77 -23.84
N THR A 13 -0.66 0.76 -23.98
CA THR A 13 -0.76 -0.27 -25.02
C THR A 13 -1.17 -1.58 -24.36
N TYR A 14 -2.11 -2.33 -24.95
CA TYR A 14 -2.58 -3.62 -24.44
C TYR A 14 -2.33 -4.72 -25.46
N GLU A 15 -2.20 -5.95 -24.96
CA GLU A 15 -2.17 -7.12 -25.82
C GLU A 15 -3.54 -7.31 -26.50
N ALA A 16 -3.51 -7.73 -27.76
CA ALA A 16 -4.71 -7.82 -28.58
C ALA A 16 -5.76 -8.76 -27.94
N ASN A 17 -6.99 -8.27 -27.79
CA ASN A 17 -8.12 -9.00 -27.19
C ASN A 17 -7.93 -9.40 -25.72
N THR A 18 -7.02 -8.75 -24.99
CA THR A 18 -6.84 -8.97 -23.55
C THR A 18 -6.86 -7.65 -22.77
N ASN A 19 -6.84 -7.75 -21.43
CA ASN A 19 -6.66 -6.60 -20.54
C ASN A 19 -5.22 -6.47 -20.02
N LYS A 20 -4.29 -7.27 -20.53
CA LYS A 20 -2.88 -7.30 -20.12
C LYS A 20 -2.16 -6.09 -20.72
N LEU A 21 -1.54 -5.29 -19.85
CA LEU A 21 -0.82 -4.10 -20.23
C LEU A 21 0.49 -4.49 -20.93
N VAL A 22 0.85 -3.87 -22.04
CA VAL A 22 2.08 -4.17 -22.79
C VAL A 22 3.13 -3.10 -22.54
N SER A 23 2.75 -1.83 -22.57
CA SER A 23 3.66 -0.69 -22.32
C SER A 23 2.88 0.55 -21.90
N VAL A 24 3.58 1.47 -21.23
CA VAL A 24 3.04 2.78 -20.87
C VAL A 24 4.03 3.83 -21.32
N LEU A 25 3.69 4.54 -22.41
CA LEU A 25 4.49 5.64 -22.89
C LEU A 25 4.05 6.94 -22.21
N GLU A 26 5.00 7.63 -21.59
CA GLU A 26 4.82 9.01 -21.16
C GLU A 26 5.39 9.98 -22.21
N ASN A 27 4.54 10.79 -22.86
CA ASN A 27 5.02 11.74 -23.88
C ASN A 27 5.29 13.15 -23.33
N ALA A 28 5.80 13.24 -22.09
CA ALA A 28 6.22 14.51 -21.52
C ALA A 28 7.71 14.76 -21.87
N ALA A 29 8.00 15.86 -22.55
CA ALA A 29 9.37 16.32 -22.76
C ALA A 29 10.02 16.64 -21.39
N GLY A 30 11.02 15.84 -21.02
CA GLY A 30 11.62 15.84 -19.69
C GLY A 30 10.82 14.95 -18.74
N SER A 31 11.31 13.73 -18.52
CA SER A 31 10.76 12.76 -17.58
C SER A 31 10.42 13.47 -16.26
N PRO A 32 9.13 13.68 -15.93
CA PRO A 32 8.80 14.35 -14.69
C PRO A 32 9.29 13.49 -13.54
N THR A 33 9.95 14.12 -12.58
CA THR A 33 10.41 13.48 -11.34
C THR A 33 9.26 12.89 -10.49
N LEU A 34 8.00 13.03 -10.93
CA LEU A 34 6.76 12.77 -10.20
C LEU A 34 5.81 11.96 -11.09
N GLY A 35 5.09 11.00 -10.51
CA GLY A 35 4.13 10.17 -11.25
C GLY A 35 4.68 8.80 -11.65
N PHE A 36 4.12 8.23 -12.72
CA PHE A 36 4.67 7.03 -13.34
C PHE A 36 6.09 7.31 -13.83
N LYS A 37 7.02 6.42 -13.50
CA LYS A 37 8.41 6.52 -13.93
C LYS A 37 8.62 5.54 -15.08
N ASP A 38 8.68 6.07 -16.29
CA ASP A 38 9.10 5.31 -17.48
C ASP A 38 10.59 4.97 -17.33
N GLY A 39 10.84 3.77 -16.80
CA GLY A 39 12.16 3.25 -16.50
C GLY A 39 12.74 2.41 -17.64
N ALA A 40 11.93 2.08 -18.65
CA ALA A 40 12.32 1.21 -19.73
C ALA A 40 11.64 1.62 -21.04
N THR A 41 12.45 1.92 -22.06
CA THR A 41 11.94 2.25 -23.40
C THR A 41 11.93 0.99 -24.26
N ALA A 42 10.89 0.16 -24.15
CA ALA A 42 10.76 -1.09 -24.89
C ALA A 42 9.38 -1.22 -25.56
N ALA A 43 9.27 -2.04 -26.60
CA ALA A 43 7.97 -2.32 -27.23
C ALA A 43 7.02 -3.09 -26.28
N THR A 44 7.61 -3.87 -25.36
CA THR A 44 6.92 -4.63 -24.31
C THR A 44 7.70 -4.43 -23.02
N GLU A 45 7.03 -3.90 -22.01
CA GLU A 45 7.60 -3.52 -20.72
C GLU A 45 6.99 -4.32 -19.57
N TYR A 46 5.84 -4.95 -19.79
CA TYR A 46 5.18 -5.82 -18.81
C TYR A 46 5.01 -7.22 -19.40
N ASP A 47 5.22 -8.22 -18.55
CA ASP A 47 5.05 -9.65 -18.90
C ASP A 47 4.02 -10.28 -17.97
N TYR A 48 3.34 -11.34 -18.42
CA TYR A 48 2.32 -12.04 -17.65
C TYR A 48 2.41 -13.55 -17.84
N ASP A 49 1.97 -14.29 -16.85
CA ASP A 49 1.73 -15.73 -16.99
C ASP A 49 0.42 -16.04 -17.74
N GLU A 50 0.15 -17.33 -17.92
CA GLU A 50 -1.07 -17.84 -18.57
C GLU A 50 -2.34 -17.53 -17.76
N TYR A 51 -2.22 -17.34 -16.45
CA TYR A 51 -3.31 -17.00 -15.52
C TYR A 51 -3.55 -15.49 -15.41
N GLY A 52 -2.70 -14.66 -16.04
CA GLY A 52 -2.81 -13.21 -16.03
C GLY A 52 -2.19 -12.52 -14.82
N ASN A 53 -1.30 -13.19 -14.07
CA ASN A 53 -0.47 -12.52 -13.08
C ASN A 53 0.73 -11.87 -13.77
N MET A 54 1.05 -10.63 -13.42
CA MET A 54 2.22 -9.92 -13.95
C MET A 54 3.53 -10.60 -13.52
N THR A 55 4.31 -11.12 -14.45
CA THR A 55 5.57 -11.82 -14.21
C THR A 55 6.81 -10.95 -14.37
N GLY A 56 6.66 -9.74 -14.91
CA GLY A 56 7.73 -8.75 -14.99
C GLY A 56 7.24 -7.34 -15.32
N ASP A 57 8.06 -6.37 -14.93
CA ASP A 57 7.83 -4.92 -15.10
C ASP A 57 9.20 -4.23 -15.25
N LEU A 58 9.56 -3.94 -16.50
CA LEU A 58 10.86 -3.33 -16.82
C LEU A 58 10.96 -1.89 -16.28
N ASN A 59 9.84 -1.18 -16.10
CA ASN A 59 9.84 0.18 -15.56
C ASN A 59 10.27 0.20 -14.09
N LYS A 60 10.13 -0.92 -13.40
CA LYS A 60 10.57 -1.12 -12.01
C LYS A 60 11.82 -2.01 -11.90
N GLY A 61 12.45 -2.31 -13.04
CA GLY A 61 13.63 -3.16 -13.10
C GLY A 61 13.36 -4.61 -12.73
N ILE A 62 12.10 -5.08 -12.83
CA ILE A 62 11.70 -6.47 -12.63
C ILE A 62 11.80 -7.18 -14.00
N PRO A 63 12.81 -8.04 -14.22
CA PRO A 63 13.05 -8.63 -15.53
C PRO A 63 12.01 -9.70 -15.88
N PHE A 64 11.83 -9.99 -17.16
CA PHE A 64 10.92 -11.05 -17.61
C PHE A 64 11.45 -12.46 -17.30
N THR A 65 12.78 -12.60 -17.16
CA THR A 65 13.44 -13.89 -16.94
C THR A 65 14.57 -13.74 -15.92
N VAL A 66 14.64 -14.69 -14.98
CA VAL A 66 15.72 -14.82 -13.98
C VAL A 66 16.17 -16.27 -13.96
N GLY A 67 17.32 -16.57 -14.57
CA GLY A 67 17.73 -17.97 -14.78
C GLY A 67 16.70 -18.73 -15.61
N SER A 68 16.13 -19.80 -15.05
CA SER A 68 15.02 -20.55 -15.65
C SER A 68 13.62 -20.08 -15.21
N GLY A 69 13.54 -19.08 -14.32
CA GLY A 69 12.29 -18.57 -13.77
C GLY A 69 11.90 -17.18 -14.30
N LYS A 70 10.87 -16.59 -13.69
CA LYS A 70 10.34 -15.25 -13.98
C LYS A 70 10.83 -14.22 -12.96
N GLY A 71 10.70 -12.93 -13.29
CA GLY A 71 10.98 -11.84 -12.34
C GLY A 71 10.09 -11.88 -11.12
N ILE A 72 8.80 -12.18 -11.32
CA ILE A 72 7.83 -12.44 -10.26
C ILE A 72 7.37 -13.89 -10.34
N VAL A 73 7.49 -14.60 -9.23
CA VAL A 73 7.05 -15.99 -9.06
C VAL A 73 5.89 -16.01 -8.08
N TYR A 74 4.83 -16.74 -8.41
CA TYR A 74 3.58 -16.77 -7.66
C TYR A 74 3.32 -18.13 -6.99
N ASN A 75 2.50 -18.13 -5.94
CA ASN A 75 1.88 -19.34 -5.40
C ASN A 75 0.57 -19.67 -6.13
N HIS A 76 -0.10 -20.76 -5.72
CA HIS A 76 -1.37 -21.21 -6.29
C HIS A 76 -2.57 -20.27 -6.00
N LEU A 77 -2.40 -19.29 -5.12
CA LEU A 77 -3.41 -18.25 -4.85
C LEU A 77 -3.18 -16.98 -5.69
N GLY A 78 -2.18 -16.97 -6.57
CA GLY A 78 -1.82 -15.76 -7.33
C GLY A 78 -1.13 -14.69 -6.47
N LEU A 79 -0.54 -15.06 -5.33
CA LEU A 79 0.24 -14.16 -4.46
C LEU A 79 1.75 -14.31 -4.75
N PRO A 80 2.52 -13.20 -4.84
CA PRO A 80 3.95 -13.27 -5.14
C PRO A 80 4.72 -14.02 -4.03
N LEU A 81 5.43 -15.09 -4.38
CA LEU A 81 6.41 -15.74 -3.50
C LEU A 81 7.77 -15.06 -3.55
N LYS A 82 8.16 -14.58 -4.73
CA LYS A 82 9.45 -13.93 -4.95
C LYS A 82 9.35 -12.89 -6.05
N VAL A 83 9.89 -11.71 -5.78
CA VAL A 83 10.08 -10.63 -6.74
C VAL A 83 11.57 -10.35 -6.85
N THR A 84 12.13 -10.50 -8.04
CA THR A 84 13.51 -10.13 -8.36
C THR A 84 13.51 -8.82 -9.11
N TYR A 85 14.32 -7.87 -8.68
CA TYR A 85 14.46 -6.56 -9.30
C TYR A 85 15.94 -6.19 -9.41
N ALA A 86 16.25 -5.12 -10.13
CA ALA A 86 17.63 -4.75 -10.51
C ALA A 86 18.64 -4.75 -9.34
N THR A 87 18.19 -4.40 -8.13
CA THR A 87 19.05 -4.24 -6.95
C THR A 87 18.88 -5.32 -5.89
N GLY A 88 18.00 -6.31 -6.09
CA GLY A 88 17.76 -7.32 -5.06
C GLY A 88 16.58 -8.25 -5.29
N THR A 89 16.15 -8.90 -4.21
CA THR A 89 14.97 -9.77 -4.19
C THR A 89 14.10 -9.49 -2.97
N VAL A 90 12.79 -9.58 -3.13
CA VAL A 90 11.82 -9.68 -2.03
C VAL A 90 11.18 -11.06 -2.07
N GLU A 91 11.24 -11.81 -0.98
CA GLU A 91 10.60 -13.11 -0.82
C GLU A 91 9.50 -13.03 0.25
N TYR A 92 8.40 -13.71 0.02
CA TYR A 92 7.23 -13.69 0.90
C TYR A 92 6.86 -15.10 1.34
N THR A 93 6.36 -15.21 2.57
CA THR A 93 5.75 -16.43 3.09
C THR A 93 4.34 -16.11 3.54
N TYR A 94 3.39 -16.97 3.16
CA TYR A 94 1.98 -16.86 3.49
C TYR A 94 1.53 -18.08 4.27
N ASP A 95 0.46 -17.93 5.05
CA ASP A 95 -0.32 -19.07 5.52
C ASP A 95 -1.17 -19.66 4.39
N ALA A 96 -1.91 -20.73 4.69
CA ALA A 96 -2.78 -21.38 3.72
C ALA A 96 -3.99 -20.51 3.28
N GLY A 97 -4.34 -19.48 4.06
CA GLY A 97 -5.41 -18.54 3.74
C GLY A 97 -4.95 -17.35 2.89
N GLY A 98 -3.64 -17.24 2.61
CA GLY A 98 -3.06 -16.12 1.88
C GLY A 98 -2.70 -14.93 2.76
N THR A 99 -2.72 -15.06 4.09
CA THR A 99 -2.22 -14.02 5.00
C THR A 99 -0.70 -14.01 4.96
N ARG A 100 -0.10 -12.84 4.73
CA ARG A 100 1.36 -12.71 4.76
C ARG A 100 1.87 -12.89 6.19
N MET A 101 2.81 -13.83 6.35
CA MET A 101 3.48 -14.14 7.62
C MET A 101 4.92 -13.61 7.66
N LYS A 102 5.58 -13.51 6.50
CA LYS A 102 6.98 -13.07 6.42
C LYS A 102 7.28 -12.35 5.11
N LYS A 103 8.22 -11.41 5.18
CA LYS A 103 8.88 -10.74 4.04
C LYS A 103 10.39 -10.76 4.26
N VAL A 104 11.17 -11.16 3.27
CA VAL A 104 12.64 -11.13 3.31
C VAL A 104 13.14 -10.31 2.13
N ILE A 105 13.82 -9.21 2.41
CA ILE A 105 14.46 -8.37 1.41
C ILE A 105 15.95 -8.68 1.41
N THR A 106 16.50 -9.02 0.25
CA THR A 106 17.93 -9.20 0.03
C THR A 106 18.41 -8.12 -0.94
N SER A 107 19.30 -7.24 -0.48
CA SER A 107 19.90 -6.16 -1.29
C SER A 107 21.42 -6.24 -1.16
N GLY A 108 22.09 -6.74 -2.21
CA GLY A 108 23.50 -7.10 -2.13
C GLY A 108 23.75 -8.16 -1.05
N SER A 109 24.55 -7.82 -0.04
CA SER A 109 24.83 -8.68 1.13
C SER A 109 23.90 -8.43 2.32
N THR A 110 23.06 -7.41 2.27
CA THR A 110 22.12 -7.06 3.35
C THR A 110 20.86 -7.90 3.23
N ILE A 111 20.48 -8.58 4.31
CA ILE A 111 19.22 -9.31 4.43
C ILE A 111 18.40 -8.68 5.54
N GLU A 112 17.18 -8.27 5.21
CA GLU A 112 16.20 -7.78 6.18
C GLU A 112 14.99 -8.69 6.19
N THR A 113 14.64 -9.21 7.36
CA THR A 113 13.44 -10.03 7.57
C THR A 113 12.39 -9.22 8.31
N THR A 114 11.16 -9.25 7.82
CA THR A 114 9.98 -8.72 8.52
C THR A 114 9.00 -9.86 8.78
N ASP A 115 8.69 -10.12 10.04
CA ASP A 115 7.66 -11.07 10.46
C ASP A 115 6.36 -10.32 10.82
N TYR A 116 5.24 -10.90 10.41
CA TYR A 116 3.90 -10.34 10.54
C TYR A 116 3.06 -11.23 11.46
N LEU A 117 2.47 -10.64 12.51
CA LEU A 117 1.65 -11.38 13.46
C LEU A 117 0.46 -10.53 13.91
N TYR A 118 -0.72 -10.72 13.30
CA TYR A 118 -1.94 -10.00 13.66
C TYR A 118 -1.76 -8.47 13.78
N GLY A 119 -1.05 -7.88 12.80
CA GLY A 119 -0.72 -6.45 12.76
C GLY A 119 0.56 -6.06 13.50
N TRP A 120 1.11 -6.91 14.36
CA TRP A 120 2.44 -6.73 14.94
C TRP A 120 3.49 -6.95 13.85
N GLN A 121 4.50 -6.08 13.84
CA GLN A 121 5.62 -6.21 12.91
C GLN A 121 6.94 -6.31 13.65
N TYR A 122 7.75 -7.30 13.27
CA TYR A 122 9.09 -7.50 13.80
C TYR A 122 10.06 -7.40 12.64
N LYS A 123 11.08 -6.56 12.76
CA LYS A 123 12.17 -6.47 11.78
C LYS A 123 13.41 -7.11 12.41
N ASN A 124 13.97 -8.13 11.75
CA ASN A 124 15.11 -8.91 12.24
C ASN A 124 14.92 -9.39 13.69
N SER A 125 13.75 -9.96 13.99
CA SER A 125 13.33 -10.39 15.34
C SER A 125 13.14 -9.27 16.38
N VAL A 126 13.25 -8.00 16.00
CA VAL A 126 13.00 -6.85 16.89
C VAL A 126 11.63 -6.24 16.60
N LEU A 127 10.77 -6.17 17.61
CA LEU A 127 9.45 -5.52 17.51
C LEU A 127 9.61 -4.08 17.03
N GLN A 128 8.90 -3.72 15.95
CA GLN A 128 8.88 -2.38 15.38
C GLN A 128 7.66 -1.59 15.84
N PHE A 129 6.47 -2.17 15.72
CA PHE A 129 5.24 -1.56 16.19
C PHE A 129 4.10 -2.58 16.25
N PHE A 130 3.00 -2.17 16.89
CA PHE A 130 1.73 -2.88 16.86
C PHE A 130 0.56 -1.87 16.80
N PRO A 131 -0.58 -2.22 16.20
CA PRO A 131 -1.67 -1.28 15.94
C PRO A 131 -2.48 -0.95 17.19
N THR A 132 -3.15 0.20 17.16
CA THR A 132 -4.19 0.63 18.10
C THR A 132 -5.43 1.08 17.31
N SER A 133 -6.55 1.36 17.99
CA SER A 133 -7.77 1.85 17.31
C SER A 133 -7.56 3.17 16.55
N GLU A 134 -6.70 4.05 17.08
CA GLU A 134 -6.46 5.41 16.57
C GLU A 134 -5.07 5.58 15.94
N GLY A 135 -4.34 4.49 15.69
CA GLY A 135 -2.98 4.54 15.15
C GLY A 135 -2.17 3.30 15.49
N TYR A 136 -1.00 3.50 16.10
CA TYR A 136 -0.12 2.39 16.48
C TYR A 136 0.82 2.80 17.63
N VAL A 137 1.39 1.82 18.30
CA VAL A 137 2.49 2.02 19.24
C VAL A 137 3.79 1.68 18.54
N LYS A 138 4.65 2.68 18.35
CA LYS A 138 6.02 2.50 17.88
C LYS A 138 6.86 1.95 19.02
N ASN A 139 7.65 0.92 18.75
CA ASN A 139 8.72 0.49 19.63
C ASN A 139 10.06 1.04 19.13
N THR A 140 10.82 1.64 20.03
CA THR A 140 12.21 2.04 19.81
C THR A 140 13.09 1.32 20.83
N LEU A 141 13.95 0.42 20.34
CA LEU A 141 14.86 -0.33 21.19
C LEU A 141 16.06 0.56 21.55
N VAL A 142 16.15 0.98 22.81
CA VAL A 142 17.28 1.78 23.33
C VAL A 142 18.16 0.86 24.16
N GLY A 143 19.31 0.47 23.60
CA GLY A 143 20.12 -0.60 24.17
C GLY A 143 19.37 -1.94 24.13
N THR A 144 18.95 -2.43 25.29
CA THR A 144 18.15 -3.66 25.44
C THR A 144 16.72 -3.40 25.92
N VAL A 145 16.34 -2.13 26.07
CA VAL A 145 15.04 -1.73 26.63
C VAL A 145 14.10 -1.25 25.53
N ASN A 146 12.91 -1.86 25.47
CA ASN A 146 11.84 -1.43 24.60
C ASN A 146 11.21 -0.14 25.12
N ASN A 147 11.09 0.86 24.26
CA ASN A 147 10.41 2.12 24.55
C ASN A 147 9.18 2.22 23.65
N TYR A 148 8.00 2.33 24.27
CA TYR A 148 6.73 2.33 23.58
C TYR A 148 6.19 3.75 23.45
N ASN A 149 6.05 4.22 22.22
CA ASN A 149 5.60 5.56 21.91
C ASN A 149 4.32 5.52 21.07
N TYR A 150 3.26 6.18 21.54
CA TYR A 150 1.99 6.24 20.82
C TYR A 150 2.09 7.18 19.62
N VAL A 151 1.63 6.70 18.47
CA VAL A 151 1.44 7.47 17.24
C VAL A 151 -0.03 7.43 16.89
N PHE A 152 -0.61 8.60 16.69
CA PHE A 152 -2.00 8.77 16.29
C PHE A 152 -2.07 9.07 14.79
N GLN A 153 -3.13 8.56 14.16
CA GLN A 153 -3.35 8.71 12.73
C GLN A 153 -4.71 9.35 12.46
N TYR A 154 -4.71 10.44 11.70
CA TYR A 154 -5.94 10.99 11.11
C TYR A 154 -6.14 10.39 9.73
N LYS A 155 -7.29 9.74 9.52
CA LYS A 155 -7.64 9.06 8.27
C LYS A 155 -8.78 9.79 7.55
N ASP A 156 -8.79 9.73 6.22
CA ASP A 156 -9.93 10.21 5.43
C ASP A 156 -11.07 9.18 5.38
N HIS A 157 -12.16 9.50 4.65
CA HIS A 157 -13.34 8.63 4.56
C HIS A 157 -13.08 7.32 3.83
N LEU A 158 -11.99 7.17 3.10
CA LEU A 158 -11.61 5.91 2.45
C LEU A 158 -10.64 5.10 3.30
N GLY A 159 -10.26 5.61 4.47
CA GLY A 159 -9.28 5.01 5.36
C GLY A 159 -7.83 5.34 5.01
N ASN A 160 -7.56 6.27 4.09
CA ASN A 160 -6.19 6.68 3.79
C ASN A 160 -5.62 7.45 4.97
N VAL A 161 -4.41 7.10 5.42
CA VAL A 161 -3.72 7.83 6.49
C VAL A 161 -3.27 9.19 5.96
N ARG A 162 -3.86 10.28 6.46
CA ARG A 162 -3.54 11.66 6.01
C ARG A 162 -2.49 12.33 6.87
N ILE A 163 -2.54 12.12 8.18
CA ILE A 163 -1.59 12.70 9.13
C ILE A 163 -1.20 11.64 10.14
N SER A 164 0.09 11.50 10.41
CA SER A 164 0.59 10.78 11.59
C SER A 164 1.25 11.79 12.54
N TYR A 165 0.98 11.69 13.84
CA TYR A 165 1.51 12.62 14.82
C TYR A 165 1.74 11.96 16.18
N GLY A 166 2.63 12.54 16.96
CA GLY A 166 2.99 12.07 18.31
C GLY A 166 3.40 13.23 19.20
N ILE A 167 3.70 12.92 20.46
CA ILE A 167 4.16 13.89 21.46
C ILE A 167 5.60 13.55 21.81
N ASN A 168 6.47 14.56 21.81
CA ASN A 168 7.86 14.41 22.23
C ASN A 168 7.99 14.38 23.77
N ASN A 169 9.17 14.12 24.30
CA ASN A 169 9.39 14.03 25.74
C ASN A 169 9.15 15.35 26.50
N ALA A 170 9.12 16.48 25.79
CA ALA A 170 8.78 17.79 26.34
C ALA A 170 7.26 18.08 26.35
N GLY A 171 6.42 17.11 25.96
CA GLY A 171 4.97 17.30 25.88
C GLY A 171 4.49 18.07 24.65
N VAL A 172 5.36 18.29 23.66
CA VAL A 172 5.05 19.06 22.44
C VAL A 172 4.58 18.11 21.34
N LEU A 173 3.41 18.41 20.78
CA LEU A 173 2.86 17.72 19.61
C LEU A 173 3.74 17.96 18.38
N LYS A 174 4.07 16.89 17.64
CA LYS A 174 4.77 16.94 16.36
C LYS A 174 4.01 16.15 15.31
N ILE A 175 3.83 16.78 14.15
CA ILE A 175 3.34 16.09 12.95
C ILE A 175 4.51 15.31 12.37
N MET A 176 4.42 13.99 12.42
CA MET A 176 5.45 13.07 11.93
C MET A 176 5.48 13.04 10.41
N GLU A 177 4.29 12.98 9.81
CA GLU A 177 4.12 12.91 8.37
C GLU A 177 2.75 13.46 7.96
N GLU A 178 2.73 14.11 6.81
CA GLU A 178 1.51 14.46 6.09
C GLU A 178 1.50 13.70 4.75
N ASN A 179 0.38 13.04 4.46
CA ASN A 179 0.19 12.21 3.29
C ASN A 179 -1.05 12.69 2.54
N ASN A 180 -0.83 13.31 1.40
CA ASN A 180 -1.88 13.68 0.46
C ASN A 180 -1.80 12.76 -0.75
N TYR A 181 -2.94 12.31 -1.28
CA TYR A 181 -2.99 11.33 -2.36
C TYR A 181 -3.77 11.85 -3.55
N TYR A 182 -3.29 11.51 -4.74
CA TYR A 182 -4.10 11.51 -5.95
C TYR A 182 -5.20 10.44 -5.81
N PRO A 183 -6.30 10.51 -6.59
CA PRO A 183 -7.43 9.59 -6.43
C PRO A 183 -7.02 8.11 -6.44
N PHE A 184 -6.08 7.72 -7.30
CA PHE A 184 -5.60 6.34 -7.42
C PHE A 184 -4.46 5.98 -6.44
N GLY A 185 -4.20 6.81 -5.43
CA GLY A 185 -3.32 6.45 -4.31
C GLY A 185 -1.84 6.78 -4.48
N MET A 186 -1.42 7.39 -5.60
CA MET A 186 -0.10 8.03 -5.64
C MET A 186 -0.04 9.15 -4.61
N LYS A 187 1.03 9.18 -3.83
CA LYS A 187 1.28 10.26 -2.87
C LYS A 187 1.69 11.53 -3.63
N HIS A 188 1.18 12.67 -3.18
CA HIS A 188 1.64 13.98 -3.61
C HIS A 188 3.00 14.27 -2.99
N ASP A 189 3.87 14.92 -3.76
CA ASP A 189 5.16 15.41 -3.26
C ASP A 189 5.07 16.86 -2.78
N ASN A 190 6.08 17.27 -2.00
CA ASN A 190 6.25 18.63 -1.47
C ASN A 190 5.23 19.09 -0.42
N TYR A 191 4.58 18.14 0.25
CA TYR A 191 3.82 18.41 1.47
C TYR A 191 4.65 18.01 2.70
N ASN A 192 4.70 18.90 3.68
CA ASN A 192 5.47 18.77 4.93
C ASN A 192 6.98 18.51 4.75
N THR A 193 7.78 19.58 4.63
CA THR A 193 9.24 19.51 4.43
C THR A 193 10.02 19.05 5.67
N GLN A 194 9.39 19.05 6.86
CA GLN A 194 10.01 18.58 8.09
C GLN A 194 9.21 17.40 8.66
N THR A 195 9.83 16.23 8.63
CA THR A 195 9.24 15.00 9.19
C THR A 195 9.90 14.64 10.51
N TYR A 196 9.17 13.89 11.33
CA TYR A 196 9.63 13.45 12.66
C TYR A 196 9.42 11.95 12.83
N ALA A 197 10.35 11.28 13.51
CA ALA A 197 10.24 9.88 13.90
C ALA A 197 10.70 9.68 15.34
N PHE A 198 10.20 8.64 16.00
CA PHE A 198 10.76 8.24 17.30
C PHE A 198 12.12 7.60 17.05
N THR A 199 13.18 8.27 17.52
CA THR A 199 14.55 7.80 17.39
C THR A 199 15.21 7.71 18.77
N ILE A 200 16.42 7.14 18.81
CA ILE A 200 17.20 7.06 20.04
C ILE A 200 17.79 8.45 20.35
N SER A 201 17.45 9.00 21.51
CA SER A 201 17.97 10.26 22.04
C SER A 201 18.64 10.01 23.39
N GLY A 202 19.97 9.80 23.35
CA GLY A 202 20.74 9.37 24.51
C GLY A 202 20.26 8.01 25.04
N SER A 203 19.86 7.98 26.31
CA SER A 203 19.33 6.78 26.98
C SER A 203 17.79 6.65 26.90
N THR A 204 17.13 7.44 26.05
CA THR A 204 15.66 7.44 25.88
C THR A 204 15.28 7.38 24.40
N SER A 205 14.01 7.12 24.09
CA SER A 205 13.44 7.45 22.77
C SER A 205 12.80 8.84 22.82
N ASP A 206 12.92 9.60 21.74
CA ASP A 206 12.24 10.91 21.60
C ASP A 206 11.82 11.14 20.15
N LEU A 207 10.85 12.03 19.96
CA LEU A 207 10.32 12.40 18.65
C LEU A 207 11.15 13.54 18.04
N THR A 208 12.10 13.18 17.18
CA THR A 208 13.09 14.10 16.60
C THR A 208 12.95 14.18 15.08
N ALA A 209 13.59 15.17 14.46
CA ALA A 209 13.59 15.33 13.01
C ALA A 209 14.25 14.11 12.35
N ALA A 210 13.45 13.31 11.65
CA ALA A 210 13.83 12.04 11.04
C ALA A 210 12.68 11.55 10.14
N THR A 211 13.00 10.68 9.18
CA THR A 211 12.00 10.09 8.29
C THR A 211 11.23 8.97 9.00
N PRO A 212 9.90 9.03 9.06
CA PRO A 212 9.06 7.95 9.58
C PRO A 212 9.23 6.68 8.74
N ASP A 213 9.29 5.52 9.40
CA ASP A 213 9.53 4.23 8.75
C ASP A 213 8.26 3.38 8.59
N ASN A 214 7.13 3.81 9.15
CA ASN A 214 5.85 3.12 8.98
C ASN A 214 5.40 3.20 7.51
N GLN A 215 5.09 2.07 6.90
CA GLN A 215 4.71 1.98 5.48
C GLN A 215 3.21 1.86 5.23
N TYR A 216 2.36 2.01 6.25
CA TYR A 216 0.90 1.91 6.09
C TYR A 216 0.33 3.27 5.69
N LYS A 217 -0.10 3.38 4.42
CA LYS A 217 -0.40 4.68 3.78
C LYS A 217 -1.80 4.68 3.14
N PHE A 218 -1.88 4.53 1.82
CA PHE A 218 -3.12 4.51 1.05
C PHE A 218 -3.96 3.27 1.40
N GLY A 219 -5.26 3.45 1.60
CA GLY A 219 -6.20 2.41 2.05
C GLY A 219 -5.82 1.75 3.39
N GLY A 220 -4.91 2.38 4.16
CA GLY A 220 -4.29 1.74 5.32
C GLY A 220 -3.49 0.49 4.97
N LYS A 221 -2.97 0.39 3.73
CA LYS A 221 -2.17 -0.73 3.23
C LYS A 221 -0.69 -0.43 3.24
N GLU A 222 0.10 -1.51 3.36
CA GLU A 222 1.55 -1.43 3.39
C GLU A 222 2.09 -1.15 1.98
N LEU A 223 2.78 -0.04 1.83
CA LEU A 223 3.63 0.24 0.69
C LEU A 223 4.90 -0.61 0.78
N GLN A 224 5.27 -1.29 -0.30
CA GLN A 224 6.56 -1.93 -0.48
C GLN A 224 7.47 -0.92 -1.20
N PRO A 225 8.28 -0.10 -0.49
CA PRO A 225 9.03 0.98 -1.12
C PRO A 225 10.06 0.48 -2.14
N GLU A 226 10.54 -0.75 -1.99
CA GLU A 226 11.48 -1.40 -2.90
C GLU A 226 10.87 -1.69 -4.28
N LEU A 227 9.55 -1.86 -4.32
CA LEU A 227 8.79 -2.20 -5.53
C LEU A 227 7.82 -1.08 -5.95
N GLY A 228 7.52 -0.12 -5.07
CA GLY A 228 6.51 0.91 -5.28
C GLY A 228 5.09 0.36 -5.44
N PHE A 229 4.78 -0.79 -4.81
CA PHE A 229 3.44 -1.40 -4.84
C PHE A 229 2.82 -1.39 -3.46
N TYR A 230 1.49 -1.31 -3.40
CA TYR A 230 0.74 -1.59 -2.18
C TYR A 230 0.36 -3.07 -2.09
N ASP A 231 0.43 -3.60 -0.88
CA ASP A 231 -0.08 -4.93 -0.55
C ASP A 231 -1.51 -4.83 0.01
N PHE A 232 -2.48 -5.31 -0.77
CA PHE A 232 -3.89 -5.36 -0.40
C PHE A 232 -4.32 -6.76 0.05
N SER A 233 -3.41 -7.59 0.53
CA SER A 233 -3.62 -9.00 0.91
C SER A 233 -3.85 -9.91 -0.29
N ALA A 234 -5.00 -9.84 -0.98
CA ALA A 234 -5.29 -10.74 -2.09
C ALA A 234 -4.60 -10.35 -3.41
N ARG A 235 -4.22 -9.08 -3.54
CA ARG A 235 -3.63 -8.52 -4.76
C ARG A 235 -2.56 -7.48 -4.41
N ASN A 236 -1.65 -7.27 -5.36
CA ASN A 236 -0.71 -6.16 -5.33
C ASN A 236 -1.17 -5.05 -6.28
N TYR A 237 -1.10 -3.81 -5.79
CA TYR A 237 -1.60 -2.63 -6.48
C TYR A 237 -0.48 -1.69 -6.85
N ASP A 238 -0.44 -1.24 -8.11
CA ASP A 238 0.43 -0.16 -8.52
C ASP A 238 -0.34 1.17 -8.52
N PRO A 239 -0.06 2.08 -7.56
CA PRO A 239 -0.71 3.38 -7.51
C PRO A 239 -0.34 4.28 -8.68
N ALA A 240 0.83 4.09 -9.31
CA ALA A 240 1.27 4.90 -10.46
C ALA A 240 0.49 4.57 -11.73
N LEU A 241 0.08 3.31 -11.88
CA LEU A 241 -0.78 2.86 -12.97
C LEU A 241 -2.26 2.96 -12.64
N GLY A 242 -2.61 2.95 -11.35
CA GLY A 242 -3.99 2.86 -10.89
C GLY A 242 -4.61 1.48 -11.09
N ARG A 243 -3.80 0.41 -11.06
CA ARG A 243 -4.19 -0.93 -11.50
C ARG A 243 -3.63 -2.05 -10.63
N TRP A 244 -4.34 -3.18 -10.60
CA TRP A 244 -3.87 -4.42 -10.00
C TRP A 244 -2.84 -5.13 -10.88
N MET A 245 -1.94 -5.90 -10.25
CA MET A 245 -0.92 -6.71 -10.94
C MET A 245 -1.44 -8.10 -11.36
N ASN A 246 -2.49 -8.59 -10.71
CA ASN A 246 -3.09 -9.90 -10.94
C ASN A 246 -4.62 -9.78 -11.14
N ILE A 247 -5.21 -10.82 -11.72
CA ILE A 247 -6.65 -10.92 -11.96
C ILE A 247 -7.40 -10.93 -10.62
N ASP A 248 -8.53 -10.21 -10.56
CA ASP A 248 -9.45 -10.26 -9.43
C ASP A 248 -9.91 -11.69 -9.11
N PRO A 249 -9.68 -12.20 -7.88
CA PRO A 249 -10.21 -13.50 -7.47
C PRO A 249 -11.74 -13.62 -7.56
N MET A 250 -12.46 -12.50 -7.64
CA MET A 250 -13.91 -12.42 -7.76
C MET A 250 -14.35 -11.77 -9.08
N ALA A 251 -13.52 -11.83 -10.13
CA ALA A 251 -13.77 -11.21 -11.43
C ALA A 251 -15.15 -11.55 -12.02
N GLU A 252 -15.65 -12.77 -11.79
CA GLU A 252 -16.95 -13.27 -12.24
C GLU A 252 -18.15 -12.50 -11.66
N THR A 253 -17.97 -11.84 -10.51
CA THR A 253 -19.01 -10.99 -9.90
C THR A 253 -19.11 -9.62 -10.56
N SER A 254 -18.11 -9.24 -11.37
CA SER A 254 -17.94 -7.92 -11.95
C SER A 254 -17.56 -8.00 -13.44
N THR A 255 -18.28 -8.82 -14.20
CA THR A 255 -18.00 -9.13 -15.63
C THR A 255 -18.00 -7.93 -16.58
N ARG A 256 -18.57 -6.80 -16.16
CA ARG A 256 -18.59 -5.55 -16.94
C ARG A 256 -17.29 -4.77 -16.88
N TRP A 257 -16.39 -5.13 -15.98
CA TRP A 257 -15.15 -4.41 -15.71
C TRP A 257 -13.93 -5.28 -15.99
N SER A 258 -12.82 -4.63 -16.31
CA SER A 258 -11.53 -5.32 -16.43
C SER A 258 -11.16 -5.95 -15.08
N PRO A 259 -10.62 -7.18 -15.05
CA PRO A 259 -10.19 -7.82 -13.81
C PRO A 259 -9.00 -7.12 -13.13
N TYR A 260 -8.38 -6.14 -13.80
CA TYR A 260 -7.27 -5.34 -13.28
C TYR A 260 -7.70 -3.94 -12.79
N VAL A 261 -8.99 -3.62 -12.84
CA VAL A 261 -9.47 -2.28 -12.47
C VAL A 261 -9.45 -2.10 -10.96
N TYR A 262 -8.93 -0.97 -10.49
CA TYR A 262 -9.11 -0.56 -9.10
C TYR A 262 -10.45 0.16 -8.95
N THR A 263 -11.25 -0.25 -7.98
CA THR A 263 -12.47 0.47 -7.51
C THR A 263 -13.43 0.92 -8.62
N GLN A 264 -13.58 0.13 -9.70
CA GLN A 264 -14.41 0.48 -10.87
C GLN A 264 -14.10 1.88 -11.45
N ASN A 265 -12.84 2.30 -11.37
CA ASN A 265 -12.37 3.64 -11.77
C ASN A 265 -13.01 4.81 -11.00
N ASN A 266 -13.56 4.57 -9.81
CA ASN A 266 -14.08 5.62 -8.94
C ASN A 266 -13.49 5.52 -7.51
N PRO A 267 -12.17 5.72 -7.36
CA PRO A 267 -11.46 5.59 -6.09
C PRO A 267 -11.70 6.76 -5.12
N VAL A 268 -12.60 7.69 -5.46
CA VAL A 268 -13.04 8.77 -4.55
C VAL A 268 -14.23 8.33 -3.71
N TYR A 269 -15.04 7.40 -4.25
CA TYR A 269 -16.25 6.89 -3.61
C TYR A 269 -16.07 5.46 -3.08
N PHE A 270 -15.29 4.66 -3.80
CA PHE A 270 -15.07 3.26 -3.48
C PHE A 270 -13.66 3.02 -2.95
N THR A 271 -13.54 2.02 -2.07
CA THR A 271 -12.28 1.44 -1.63
C THR A 271 -12.33 -0.08 -1.79
N ASP A 272 -11.19 -0.76 -1.83
CA ASP A 272 -11.11 -2.23 -1.85
C ASP A 272 -10.26 -2.66 -0.63
N PRO A 273 -10.87 -3.04 0.50
CA PRO A 273 -10.11 -3.28 1.73
C PRO A 273 -9.30 -4.57 1.74
N ASP A 274 -9.64 -5.57 0.94
CA ASP A 274 -9.01 -6.90 0.98
C ASP A 274 -8.44 -7.33 -0.39
N GLY A 275 -8.52 -6.44 -1.38
CA GLY A 275 -8.10 -6.72 -2.74
C GLY A 275 -9.02 -7.72 -3.43
N LYS A 276 -10.26 -7.91 -2.98
CA LYS A 276 -11.24 -8.83 -3.60
C LYS A 276 -12.57 -8.14 -3.83
N GLN A 277 -13.05 -7.37 -2.85
CA GLN A 277 -14.38 -6.78 -2.90
C GLN A 277 -14.37 -5.27 -2.69
N ILE A 278 -14.92 -4.57 -3.68
CA ILE A 278 -15.09 -3.13 -3.65
C ILE A 278 -16.22 -2.74 -2.70
N GLN A 279 -15.97 -1.75 -1.86
CA GLN A 279 -16.90 -1.22 -0.86
C GLN A 279 -17.15 0.28 -1.06
N PRO A 280 -18.42 0.73 -1.14
CA PRO A 280 -18.76 2.13 -1.11
C PRO A 280 -18.58 2.68 0.30
N MET A 281 -17.91 3.83 0.39
CA MET A 281 -17.75 4.56 1.65
C MET A 281 -18.61 5.81 1.62
N ASP A 282 -19.34 6.06 2.72
CA ASP A 282 -19.97 7.37 2.89
C ASP A 282 -18.97 8.45 3.29
N SER A 283 -19.41 9.71 3.31
CA SER A 283 -18.56 10.85 3.69
C SER A 283 -18.04 10.81 5.13
N LYS A 284 -18.52 9.86 5.95
CA LYS A 284 -18.08 9.65 7.33
C LYS A 284 -17.14 8.44 7.47
N GLY A 285 -16.82 7.78 6.35
CA GLY A 285 -15.94 6.62 6.27
C GLY A 285 -16.58 5.33 6.74
N ARG A 286 -17.91 5.22 6.62
CA ARG A 286 -18.63 3.99 6.93
C ARG A 286 -18.82 3.17 5.66
N ASN A 287 -18.51 1.88 5.76
CA ASN A 287 -18.88 0.92 4.73
C ASN A 287 -20.41 0.91 4.59
N LEU A 288 -20.88 1.11 3.37
CA LEU A 288 -22.30 1.09 3.05
C LEU A 288 -22.83 -0.33 2.77
N TYR A 289 -21.99 -1.36 2.86
CA TYR A 289 -22.40 -2.76 2.96
C TYR A 289 -22.46 -3.21 4.42
N GLY A 290 -23.47 -4.02 4.75
CA GLY A 290 -23.62 -4.66 6.04
C GLY A 290 -22.65 -5.84 6.22
N PRO A 291 -22.57 -6.42 7.43
CA PRO A 291 -21.78 -7.63 7.69
C PRO A 291 -22.20 -8.84 6.84
N ASP A 292 -23.41 -8.80 6.28
CA ASP A 292 -24.01 -9.79 5.40
C ASP A 292 -23.71 -9.52 3.90
N GLY A 293 -22.94 -8.48 3.58
CA GLY A 293 -22.58 -8.09 2.22
C GLY A 293 -23.68 -7.35 1.46
N TRP A 294 -24.84 -7.06 2.07
CA TRP A 294 -25.94 -6.34 1.43
C TRP A 294 -25.86 -4.83 1.66
N TYR A 295 -26.33 -4.04 0.70
CA TYR A 295 -26.32 -2.59 0.79
C TYR A 295 -27.20 -2.11 1.94
N LEU A 296 -26.62 -1.34 2.87
CA LEU A 296 -27.34 -0.74 3.99
C LEU A 296 -28.24 0.40 3.51
N PRO A 297 -29.58 0.25 3.61
CA PRO A 297 -30.52 1.32 3.33
C PRO A 297 -30.27 2.52 4.25
N SER A 298 -30.65 3.71 3.81
CA SER A 298 -30.39 4.96 4.54
C SER A 298 -30.92 4.98 5.98
N TRP A 299 -31.97 4.22 6.28
CA TRP A 299 -32.57 4.08 7.62
C TRP A 299 -31.89 3.04 8.53
N GLN A 300 -31.07 2.11 7.99
CA GLN A 300 -30.25 1.19 8.78
C GLN A 300 -28.83 1.73 9.01
N ARG A 301 -28.45 2.83 8.34
CA ARG A 301 -27.24 3.58 8.65
C ARG A 301 -27.45 4.29 9.97
N ALA A 302 -26.89 3.78 11.06
CA ALA A 302 -27.02 4.37 12.39
C ALA A 302 -26.81 5.90 12.34
N PRO A 303 -27.59 6.72 13.07
CA PRO A 303 -27.25 8.14 13.22
C PRO A 303 -25.83 8.22 13.75
N ALA A 304 -25.02 9.16 13.23
CA ALA A 304 -23.63 9.29 13.66
C ALA A 304 -23.60 9.46 15.18
N SER A 305 -23.10 8.46 15.89
CA SER A 305 -22.81 8.64 17.30
C SER A 305 -21.71 9.69 17.41
N LYS A 306 -21.82 10.50 18.46
CA LYS A 306 -20.83 11.53 18.79
C LYS A 306 -19.60 10.92 19.48
N ASP A 307 -19.58 9.60 19.65
CA ASP A 307 -18.52 8.85 20.29
C ASP A 307 -17.59 8.27 19.21
N PRO A 308 -16.29 8.65 19.19
CA PRO A 308 -15.30 8.07 18.28
C PRO A 308 -15.20 6.55 18.37
N ALA A 309 -15.52 5.94 19.52
CA ALA A 309 -15.38 4.50 19.76
C ALA A 309 -16.33 3.62 18.91
N ASP A 310 -17.49 4.15 18.50
CA ASP A 310 -18.46 3.40 17.68
C ASP A 310 -18.04 3.28 16.20
N ARG A 311 -16.97 3.96 15.78
CA ARG A 311 -16.42 3.83 14.42
C ARG A 311 -15.59 2.57 14.23
N VAL A 312 -15.38 1.78 15.29
CA VAL A 312 -14.50 0.61 15.31
C VAL A 312 -15.30 -0.61 15.79
N THR A 313 -16.31 -1.04 15.03
CA THR A 313 -16.94 -2.34 15.28
C THR A 313 -17.41 -3.02 14.00
N ILE A 314 -16.54 -3.26 13.02
CA ILE A 314 -16.77 -4.31 12.00
C ILE A 314 -15.44 -4.89 11.53
N LEU A 315 -14.73 -5.60 12.43
CA LEU A 315 -13.81 -6.70 12.11
C LEU A 315 -13.63 -7.53 13.38
N LYS A 316 -14.73 -8.07 13.90
CA LYS A 316 -14.69 -9.31 14.67
C LYS A 316 -15.59 -10.28 13.92
N ASP A 317 -15.10 -11.51 13.80
CA ASP A 317 -15.78 -12.71 13.31
C ASP A 317 -15.59 -12.99 11.80
N ASN A 318 -14.45 -13.60 11.47
CA ASN A 318 -14.33 -15.05 11.18
C ASN A 318 -12.86 -15.46 11.03
#